data_AF-A0A3A5B1C2-F1
#
_entry.id   AF-A0A3A5B1C2-F1
#
_cell.length_a   1.000
_cell.length_b   1.000
_cell.length_c   1.000
_cell.angle_alpha   90.00
_cell.angle_beta   90.00
_cell.angle_gamma   90.00
#
_symmetry.space_group_name_H-M   'P 1'
#
loop_
_entity.id
_entity.type
_entity.pdbx_description
1 polymer ?
#
loop_
_entity_poly.entity_id
_entity_poly.type
_entity_poly.pdbx_seq_one_letter_code
_entity_poly.pdbx_strand_id
1 'polypeptide(L)' 'MKVMRDFFFCEECRCKAFRQVYTFSMAFQKVNFSDELIYDRVTEESFECTQCGKIYSREQVEERLREFKKSRRSRD' A
#
# COMPACT_ATOMS: atom_id res chain seq x y z
N MET A 1 -13.02 29.53 0.12
CA MET A 1 -13.26 28.07 -0.02
C MET A 1 -12.25 27.33 0.86
N LYS A 2 -12.69 26.65 1.93
CA LYS A 2 -11.79 25.83 2.77
C LYS A 2 -11.71 24.44 2.14
N VAL A 3 -10.62 24.15 1.44
CA VAL A 3 -10.33 22.79 0.95
C VAL A 3 -9.87 21.97 2.14
N MET A 4 -10.77 21.20 2.75
CA MET A 4 -10.37 20.21 3.76
C MET A 4 -9.65 19.07 3.03
N ARG A 5 -8.36 18.92 3.30
CA ARG A 5 -7.57 17.76 2.87
C ARG A 5 -7.42 16.84 4.07
N ASP A 6 -8.04 15.67 3.99
CA ASP A 6 -7.70 14.58 4.92
C ASP A 6 -6.46 13.89 4.39
N PHE A 7 -5.46 13.77 5.26
CA PHE A 7 -4.24 13.06 4.95
C PHE A 7 -4.34 11.65 5.54
N PHE A 8 -3.75 10.69 4.85
CA PHE A 8 -3.52 9.38 5.44
C PHE A 8 -2.46 9.54 6.53
N PHE A 9 -2.80 9.09 7.75
CA PHE A 9 -1.90 9.08 8.88
C PHE A 9 -1.63 7.63 9.26
N CYS A 10 -0.38 7.32 9.62
CA CYS A 10 -0.02 6.01 10.10
C CYS A 10 -0.79 5.71 11.39
N GLU A 11 -1.35 4.52 11.51
CA GLU A 11 -2.15 4.14 12.67
C GLU A 11 -1.33 4.09 13.97
N GLU A 12 -0.05 3.76 13.83
CA GLU A 12 0.86 3.57 14.97
C GLU A 12 1.33 4.91 15.54
N CYS A 13 1.84 5.79 14.67
CA CYS A 13 2.54 7.00 15.07
C CYS A 13 1.83 8.29 14.63
N ARG A 14 0.68 8.18 13.94
CA ARG A 14 -0.03 9.31 13.33
C ARG A 14 0.85 10.20 12.46
N CYS A 15 1.92 9.63 11.90
CA CYS A 15 2.79 10.34 10.98
C CYS A 15 2.15 10.40 9.60
N LYS A 16 2.32 11.53 8.91
CA LYS A 16 1.89 11.76 7.52
C LYS A 16 3.01 11.50 6.50
N ALA A 17 4.23 11.22 6.97
CA ALA A 17 5.40 11.06 6.13
C ALA A 17 5.63 9.58 5.82
N PHE A 18 5.42 9.24 4.54
CA PHE A 18 5.62 7.91 4.00
C PHE A 18 6.66 7.96 2.89
N ARG A 19 7.46 6.90 2.80
CA ARG A 19 8.43 6.64 1.75
C ARG A 19 7.87 5.58 0.82
N GLN A 20 7.94 5.84 -0.48
CA GLN A 20 7.57 4.85 -1.48
C GLN A 20 8.71 3.85 -1.65
N VAL A 21 8.40 2.57 -1.52
CA VAL A 21 9.32 1.45 -1.63
C VAL A 21 8.82 0.56 -2.75
N TYR A 22 9.64 0.46 -3.80
CA TYR A 22 9.42 -0.45 -4.91
C TYR A 22 10.16 -1.75 -4.63
N THR A 23 9.41 -2.83 -4.50
CA THR A 23 9.95 -4.17 -4.34
C THR A 23 9.85 -4.89 -5.66
N PHE A 24 11.01 -5.26 -6.22
CA PHE A 24 11.08 -6.09 -7.41
C PHE A 24 11.33 -7.53 -6.96
N SER A 25 10.30 -8.36 -7.06
CA SER A 25 10.40 -9.78 -6.77
C SER A 25 10.18 -10.58 -8.06
N MET A 26 10.78 -11.77 -8.09
CA MET A 26 10.68 -12.68 -9.21
C MET A 26 10.14 -13.99 -8.64
N ALA A 27 8.92 -14.35 -9.04
CA ALA A 27 8.30 -15.58 -8.58
C ALA A 27 8.73 -16.71 -9.52
N PHE A 28 9.28 -17.78 -8.94
CA PHE A 28 9.69 -18.98 -9.66
C PHE A 28 8.63 -20.06 -9.39
N GLN A 29 7.74 -20.32 -10.34
CA GLN A 29 6.83 -21.46 -10.24
C GLN A 29 7.41 -22.65 -10.99
N LYS A 30 7.72 -23.73 -10.26
CA LYS A 30 8.00 -25.04 -10.87
C LYS A 30 6.68 -25.69 -11.24
N VAL A 31 6.40 -25.80 -12.54
CA VAL A 31 5.31 -26.62 -13.06
C VAL A 31 5.83 -28.03 -13.32
N ASN A 32 5.13 -29.05 -12.81
CA ASN A 32 5.56 -30.46 -12.82
C ASN A 32 5.73 -31.10 -14.24
N PHE A 33 5.50 -30.35 -15.33
CA PHE A 33 5.41 -30.90 -16.68
C PHE A 33 6.31 -30.22 -17.73
N SER A 34 7.22 -29.31 -17.35
CA SER A 34 8.22 -28.76 -18.27
C SER A 34 9.45 -28.23 -17.52
N ASP A 35 10.64 -28.35 -18.10
CA ASP A 35 11.91 -27.75 -17.61
C ASP A 35 11.93 -26.21 -17.76
N GLU A 36 10.87 -25.61 -18.30
CA GLU A 36 10.73 -24.16 -18.45
C GLU A 36 10.21 -23.51 -17.15
N LEU A 37 11.10 -22.77 -16.48
CA LEU A 37 10.76 -21.89 -15.37
C LEU A 37 9.94 -20.71 -15.90
N ILE A 38 8.66 -20.65 -15.54
CA ILE A 38 7.84 -19.46 -15.77
C ILE A 38 8.28 -18.41 -14.75
N TYR A 39 8.78 -17.28 -15.24
CA TYR A 39 9.16 -16.13 -14.43
C TYR A 39 8.12 -15.03 -14.59
N ASP A 40 7.39 -14.75 -13.52
CA ASP A 40 6.59 -13.53 -13.45
C ASP A 40 7.39 -12.46 -12.70
N ARG A 41 7.64 -11.34 -13.38
CA ARG A 41 8.27 -10.17 -12.77
C ARG A 41 7.20 -9.42 -11.99
N VAL A 42 7.18 -9.59 -10.68
CA VAL A 42 6.25 -8.88 -9.81
C VAL A 42 6.93 -7.59 -9.34
N THR A 43 6.35 -6.47 -9.71
CA THR A 43 6.74 -5.17 -9.16
C THR A 43 5.69 -4.76 -8.15
N GLU A 44 6.02 -4.87 -6.87
CA GLU A 44 5.14 -4.45 -5.77
C GLU A 44 5.48 -3.02 -5.35
N GLU A 45 4.45 -2.19 -5.25
CA GLU A 45 4.56 -0.83 -4.74
C GLU A 45 4.01 -0.76 -3.32
N SER A 46 4.85 -0.34 -2.39
CA SER A 46 4.51 -0.20 -0.99
C SER A 46 4.94 1.17 -0.43
N PHE A 47 4.34 1.56 0.68
CA PHE A 47 4.50 2.84 1.34
C PHE A 47 4.92 2.60 2.78
N GLU A 48 6.19 2.87 3.09
CA GLU A 48 6.75 2.71 4.42
C GLU A 48 6.62 4.00 5.24
N CYS A 49 6.13 3.92 6.46
CA CYS A 49 6.09 5.06 7.35
C CYS A 49 7.50 5.41 7.85
N THR A 50 7.94 6.65 7.61
CA THR A 50 9.29 7.12 7.97
C THR A 50 9.58 7.18 9.48
N GLN A 51 8.55 7.09 10.33
CA GLN A 51 8.70 7.18 11.78
C GLN A 51 8.71 5.81 12.49
N CYS A 52 7.90 4.86 12.02
CA CYS A 52 7.76 3.55 12.67
C CYS A 52 8.18 2.37 11.78
N GLY A 53 8.50 2.61 10.50
CA GLY A 53 8.86 1.56 9.55
C GLY A 53 7.68 0.70 9.07
N LYS A 54 6.44 1.08 9.39
CA LYS A 54 5.27 0.29 9.00
C LYS A 54 5.01 0.41 7.50
N ILE A 55 4.93 -0.73 6.82
CA ILE A 55 4.73 -0.81 5.38
C ILE A 55 3.24 -0.96 5.06
N TYR A 56 2.76 -0.18 4.11
CA TYR A 56 1.39 -0.23 3.59
C TYR A 56 1.42 -0.49 2.09
N SER A 57 0.65 -1.44 1.58
CA SER A 57 0.50 -1.58 0.14
C SER A 57 -0.32 -0.43 -0.45
N ARG A 58 -0.20 -0.19 -1.75
CA ARG A 58 -1.08 0.77 -2.44
C ARG A 58 -2.56 0.47 -2.20
N GLU A 59 -2.94 -0.80 -2.27
CA GLU A 59 -4.31 -1.25 -2.02
C GLU A 59 -4.77 -0.89 -0.62
N GLN A 60 -3.94 -1.09 0.40
CA GLN A 60 -4.25 -0.71 1.78
C GLN A 60 -4.42 0.80 1.93
N VAL A 61 -3.56 1.61 1.32
CA VAL A 61 -3.69 3.08 1.37
C VAL A 61 -4.99 3.53 0.69
N GLU A 62 -5.30 3.00 -0.49
CA GLU A 62 -6.55 3.30 -1.20
C GLU A 62 -7.79 2.85 -0.42
N GLU A 63 -7.76 1.67 0.19
CA GLU A 63 -8.83 1.15 1.03
C GLU A 63 -9.06 2.04 2.24
N ARG A 64 -8.00 2.40 2.98
CA ARG A 64 -8.11 3.30 4.14
C ARG A 64 -8.64 4.67 3.74
N LEU A 65 -8.22 5.23 2.60
CA LEU A 65 -8.78 6.48 2.09
C LEU A 65 -10.28 6.35 1.75
N ARG A 66 -10.72 5.20 1.22
CA ARG A 66 -12.15 4.92 0.99
C ARG A 66 -12.92 4.82 2.31
N GLU A 67 -12.34 4.17 3.33
CA GLU A 67 -12.93 4.11 4.68
C GLU A 67 -13.05 5.49 5.33
N PHE A 68 -12.01 6.32 5.23
CA PHE A 68 -12.06 7.73 5.67
C PHE A 68 -13.20 8.49 4.99
N LYS A 69 -13.36 8.33 3.68
CA LYS A 69 -14.46 8.93 2.92
C LYS A 69 -15.83 8.43 3.39
N LYS A 70 -15.97 7.14 3.70
CA LYS A 70 -17.23 6.55 4.20
C LYS A 70 -17.57 7.02 5.62
N SER A 71 -16.60 7.02 6.53
CA SER A 71 -16.79 7.45 7.94
C SER A 71 -17.20 8.91 8.08
N ARG A 72 -16.75 9.79 7.16
CA ARG A 72 -17.21 11.18 7.10
C ARG A 72 -18.65 11.28 6.59
N ARG A 73 -19.05 10.41 5.66
CA ARG A 73 -20.39 10.41 5.04
C ARG A 73 -21.47 9.83 5.96
N SER A 74 -21.10 9.04 6.97
CA SER A 74 -22.01 8.51 7.98
C SER A 74 -22.18 9.40 9.21
N ARG A 75 -21.54 10.58 9.22
CA ARG A 75 -21.59 11.56 10.31
C ARG A 75 -22.48 12.78 9.99
N ASP A 76 -23.18 12.74 8.86
CA ASP A 76 -24.27 13.65 8.47
C ASP A 76 -25.62 12.95 8.69
#